data_AF-A0A4R9JWD8-F1
#
_entry.id   AF-A0A4R9JWD8-F1
#
_cell.length_a   1.000
_cell.length_b   1.000
_cell.length_c   1.000
_cell.angle_alpha   90.00
_cell.angle_beta   90.00
_cell.angle_gamma   90.00
#
_symmetry.space_group_name_H-M   'P 1'
#
loop_
_entity.id
_entity.type
_entity.pdbx_description
1 polymer ?
#
loop_
_entity_poly.entity_id
_entity_poly.type
_entity_poly.pdbx_seq_one_letter_code
_entity_poly.pdbx_strand_id
1 'polypeptide(L)'
;MNRTIFSKTFILLSIFLLSISLSAYESLNQVIAIVGNQSITQSSFDKGAEKYKALSKYIPASRKKGSLHSQVLDFLIDRAIVDIAAEEESIQVNEKRIEAEVQKRMEGQGITDPELFKKTVSQQFGQPYELWLEEIPYQIKKGQLLQIKITPALPSEQEVISWYNKNKAKVGFEFKFRELIFSPANNSIDEETKIFQELNEIRSKSMKDPSFFKLVASGPRNESRHKANGGLVNWIPTFELYKSQPTTASVLAQVQQGKVSEVFRDERKRYCLVFVEGVRPTPLDAVRKGIQGLLYRDKEQATFEEWLVNTRKTTTITIFDPIYLKEHNIVNPEEKYNQD
;
A
#
# COMPACT_ATOMS: atom_id res chain seq x y z
N MET A 1 84.47 -4.24 -27.68
CA MET A 1 85.21 -3.53 -28.77
C MET A 1 84.70 -4.07 -30.10
N ASN A 2 84.25 -3.15 -30.95
CA ASN A 2 83.49 -3.32 -32.19
C ASN A 2 83.76 -4.57 -33.03
N ARG A 3 82.70 -5.19 -33.56
CA ARG A 3 82.73 -5.79 -34.90
C ARG A 3 81.43 -5.57 -35.65
N THR A 4 81.56 -4.78 -36.70
CA THR A 4 80.59 -4.47 -37.74
C THR A 4 80.51 -5.56 -38.81
N ILE A 5 79.27 -5.94 -39.15
CA ILE A 5 78.64 -6.00 -40.48
C ILE A 5 79.23 -6.97 -41.54
N PHE A 6 78.37 -7.86 -42.07
CA PHE A 6 77.88 -7.93 -43.48
C PHE A 6 76.98 -9.19 -43.58
N SER A 7 75.64 -9.03 -43.64
CA SER A 7 74.80 -8.93 -44.86
C SER A 7 74.57 -10.27 -45.59
N LYS A 8 73.30 -10.73 -45.63
CA LYS A 8 72.49 -10.95 -46.85
C LYS A 8 71.16 -11.67 -46.54
N THR A 9 70.06 -10.98 -46.87
CA THR A 9 68.78 -11.46 -47.47
C THR A 9 68.15 -12.80 -47.02
N PHE A 10 66.87 -12.82 -46.63
CA PHE A 10 65.71 -13.26 -47.45
C PHE A 10 64.39 -13.35 -46.63
N ILE A 11 63.37 -12.61 -47.09
CA ILE A 11 61.92 -12.95 -47.20
C ILE A 11 61.32 -13.95 -46.19
N LEU A 12 60.33 -13.50 -45.39
CA LEU A 12 59.05 -14.21 -45.24
C LEU A 12 57.96 -13.28 -44.67
N LEU A 13 56.99 -12.95 -45.50
CA LEU A 13 55.76 -12.22 -45.19
C LEU A 13 54.85 -13.15 -44.36
N SER A 14 54.92 -13.01 -43.03
CA SER A 14 54.11 -13.79 -42.08
C SER A 14 52.67 -13.27 -42.07
N ILE A 15 51.82 -13.96 -42.83
CA ILE A 15 50.37 -14.05 -42.64
C ILE A 15 50.11 -14.50 -41.19
N PHE A 16 49.85 -13.55 -40.29
CA PHE A 16 49.37 -13.87 -38.96
C PHE A 16 47.84 -13.94 -39.00
N LEU A 17 47.39 -15.18 -39.08
CA LEU A 17 46.05 -15.71 -38.89
C LEU A 17 45.04 -14.77 -38.22
N LEU A 18 44.07 -14.40 -39.06
CA LEU A 18 42.70 -14.07 -38.72
C LEU A 18 42.08 -15.28 -38.00
N SER A 19 41.94 -15.24 -36.69
CA SER A 19 41.15 -16.20 -35.91
C SER A 19 40.57 -15.52 -34.69
N ILE A 20 39.76 -14.50 -34.93
CA ILE A 20 38.80 -14.03 -33.93
C ILE A 20 37.47 -14.68 -34.31
N SER A 21 37.23 -15.88 -33.78
CA SER A 21 35.89 -16.42 -33.68
C SER A 21 35.13 -15.58 -32.67
N LEU A 22 34.62 -14.43 -33.11
CA LEU A 22 33.55 -13.76 -32.40
C LEU A 22 32.26 -14.50 -32.79
N SER A 23 32.01 -15.60 -32.10
CA SER A 23 30.66 -16.14 -31.95
C SER A 23 29.87 -15.10 -31.16
N ALA A 24 29.45 -14.04 -31.82
CA ALA A 24 28.38 -13.19 -31.35
C ALA A 24 27.13 -14.08 -31.37
N TYR A 25 26.92 -14.78 -30.26
CA TYR A 25 25.72 -15.52 -29.95
C TYR A 25 24.58 -14.50 -29.89
N GLU A 26 23.97 -14.23 -31.04
CA GLU A 26 22.65 -13.64 -31.10
C GLU A 26 21.73 -14.68 -30.48
N SER A 27 21.58 -14.60 -29.16
CA SER A 27 20.69 -15.45 -28.39
C SER A 27 19.29 -15.32 -28.98
N LEU A 28 18.89 -16.26 -29.82
CA LEU A 28 17.54 -16.35 -30.37
C LEU A 28 16.57 -16.25 -29.19
N ASN A 29 15.71 -15.22 -29.15
CA ASN A 29 14.79 -15.02 -28.05
C ASN A 29 13.73 -16.13 -28.06
N GLN A 30 13.97 -17.19 -27.29
CA GLN A 30 13.18 -18.41 -27.29
C GLN A 30 11.77 -18.16 -26.72
N VAL A 31 10.77 -18.84 -27.30
CA VAL A 31 9.40 -18.85 -26.78
C VAL A 31 9.33 -19.91 -25.67
N ILE A 32 9.03 -19.47 -24.46
CA ILE A 32 8.95 -20.35 -23.28
C ILE A 32 7.53 -20.84 -23.02
N ALA A 33 6.53 -20.09 -23.48
CA ALA A 33 5.11 -20.46 -23.40
C ALA A 33 4.28 -19.68 -24.44
N ILE A 34 3.17 -20.26 -24.85
CA ILE A 34 2.12 -19.62 -25.66
C ILE A 34 0.82 -19.67 -24.85
N VAL A 35 0.16 -18.53 -24.72
CA VAL A 35 -1.11 -18.34 -24.00
C VAL A 35 -2.10 -17.72 -24.98
N GLY A 36 -3.05 -18.50 -25.49
CA GLY A 36 -3.96 -18.04 -26.54
C GLY A 36 -3.20 -17.57 -27.79
N ASN A 37 -3.32 -16.27 -28.11
CA ASN A 37 -2.62 -15.61 -29.21
C ASN A 37 -1.32 -14.88 -28.78
N GLN A 38 -0.93 -14.96 -27.51
CA GLN A 38 0.27 -14.30 -26.98
C GLN A 38 1.41 -15.28 -26.71
N SER A 39 2.64 -14.86 -27.00
CA SER A 39 3.85 -15.63 -26.66
C SER A 39 4.60 -14.99 -25.50
N ILE A 40 5.02 -15.82 -24.56
CA ILE A 40 5.94 -15.46 -23.48
C ILE A 40 7.33 -15.90 -23.96
N THR A 41 8.25 -14.95 -24.07
CA THR A 41 9.63 -15.19 -24.51
C THR A 41 10.62 -15.17 -23.34
N GLN A 42 11.85 -15.63 -23.54
CA GLN A 42 12.90 -15.56 -22.52
C GLN A 42 13.13 -14.11 -22.05
N SER A 43 13.18 -13.14 -22.97
CA SER A 43 13.32 -11.73 -22.61
C SER A 43 12.13 -11.22 -21.76
N SER A 44 10.91 -11.66 -22.09
CA SER A 44 9.71 -11.33 -21.30
C SER A 44 9.77 -11.96 -19.91
N PHE A 45 10.33 -13.16 -19.80
CA PHE A 45 10.53 -13.86 -18.54
C PHE A 45 11.50 -13.15 -17.62
N ASP A 46 12.65 -12.74 -18.15
CA ASP A 46 13.69 -12.06 -17.36
C ASP A 46 13.15 -10.74 -16.78
N LYS A 47 12.48 -9.93 -17.61
CA LYS A 47 11.77 -8.71 -17.16
C LYS A 47 10.63 -9.03 -16.18
N GLY A 48 9.91 -10.12 -16.44
CA GLY A 48 8.85 -10.63 -15.58
C GLY A 48 9.34 -11.01 -14.19
N ALA A 49 10.54 -11.57 -14.08
CA ALA A 49 11.15 -11.97 -12.81
C ALA A 49 11.44 -10.76 -11.92
N GLU A 50 11.93 -9.65 -12.50
CA GLU A 50 12.16 -8.39 -11.78
C GLU A 50 10.84 -7.81 -11.24
N LYS A 51 9.80 -7.77 -12.10
CA LYS A 51 8.44 -7.35 -11.69
C LYS A 51 7.86 -8.23 -10.61
N TYR A 52 7.96 -9.55 -10.79
CA TYR A 52 7.49 -10.53 -9.83
C TYR A 52 8.16 -10.31 -8.47
N LYS A 53 9.48 -10.12 -8.45
CA LYS A 53 10.23 -9.86 -7.21
C LYS A 53 9.69 -8.61 -6.50
N ALA A 54 9.49 -7.51 -7.22
CA ALA A 54 8.96 -6.26 -6.66
C ALA A 54 7.53 -6.41 -6.10
N LEU A 55 6.70 -7.23 -6.76
CA LEU A 55 5.31 -7.45 -6.39
C LEU A 55 5.10 -8.64 -5.44
N SER A 56 6.11 -9.48 -5.24
CA SER A 56 6.01 -10.74 -4.51
C SER A 56 5.43 -10.57 -3.10
N LYS A 57 5.68 -9.44 -2.44
CA LYS A 57 5.08 -9.10 -1.13
C LYS A 57 3.56 -8.93 -1.14
N TYR A 58 2.98 -8.58 -2.30
CA TYR A 58 1.55 -8.36 -2.49
C TYR A 58 0.85 -9.58 -3.11
N ILE A 59 1.59 -10.57 -3.58
CA ILE A 59 1.04 -11.81 -4.13
C ILE A 59 0.57 -12.72 -2.98
N PRO A 60 -0.69 -13.17 -2.97
CA PRO A 60 -1.22 -14.07 -1.93
C PRO A 60 -0.38 -15.33 -1.78
N ALA A 61 -0.22 -15.81 -0.54
CA ALA A 61 0.54 -17.03 -0.25
C ALA A 61 -0.01 -18.27 -1.00
N SER A 62 -1.33 -18.31 -1.27
CA SER A 62 -1.98 -19.36 -2.05
C SER A 62 -1.44 -19.50 -3.48
N ARG A 63 -0.85 -18.43 -4.05
CA ARG A 63 -0.27 -18.39 -5.40
C ARG A 63 1.24 -18.69 -5.42
N LYS A 64 1.90 -18.74 -4.26
CA LYS A 64 3.35 -19.00 -4.17
C LYS A 64 3.63 -20.50 -4.05
N LYS A 65 3.34 -21.24 -5.12
CA LYS A 65 3.55 -22.70 -5.19
C LYS A 65 4.70 -23.01 -6.15
N GLY A 66 5.44 -24.07 -5.85
CA GLY A 66 6.56 -24.49 -6.69
C GLY A 66 7.81 -23.62 -6.56
N SER A 67 8.73 -23.77 -7.49
CA SER A 67 9.96 -23.00 -7.59
C SER A 67 9.68 -21.52 -7.91
N LEU A 68 10.63 -20.64 -7.61
CA LEU A 68 10.53 -19.23 -8.00
C LEU A 68 10.37 -19.08 -9.52
N HIS A 69 11.03 -19.95 -10.30
CA HIS A 69 10.93 -19.97 -11.75
C HIS A 69 9.49 -20.22 -12.21
N SER A 70 8.84 -21.25 -11.66
CA SER A 70 7.44 -21.54 -11.96
C SER A 70 6.50 -20.44 -11.51
N GLN A 71 6.74 -19.82 -10.36
CA GLN A 71 5.93 -18.70 -9.87
C GLN A 71 6.00 -17.48 -10.81
N VAL A 72 7.18 -17.20 -11.40
CA VAL A 72 7.33 -16.13 -12.40
C VAL A 72 6.57 -16.48 -13.69
N LEU A 73 6.68 -17.72 -14.17
CA LEU A 73 5.98 -18.14 -15.38
C LEU A 73 4.45 -18.11 -15.18
N ASP A 74 3.95 -18.61 -14.05
CA ASP A 74 2.53 -18.51 -13.68
C ASP A 74 2.04 -17.06 -13.66
N PHE A 75 2.82 -16.16 -13.06
CA PHE A 75 2.52 -14.73 -13.02
C PHE A 75 2.44 -14.11 -14.42
N LEU A 76 3.31 -14.49 -15.34
CA LEU A 76 3.29 -14.01 -16.72
C LEU A 76 2.10 -14.58 -17.50
N ILE A 77 1.75 -15.84 -17.27
CA ILE A 77 0.56 -16.47 -17.86
C ILE A 77 -0.71 -15.74 -17.40
N ASP A 78 -0.84 -15.44 -16.10
CA ASP A 78 -1.99 -14.69 -15.59
C ASP A 78 -2.11 -13.30 -16.23
N ARG A 79 -0.98 -12.62 -16.48
CA ARG A 79 -0.95 -11.33 -17.16
C ARG A 79 -1.37 -11.43 -18.61
N ALA A 80 -0.86 -12.43 -19.33
CA ALA A 80 -1.25 -12.68 -20.71
C ALA A 80 -2.76 -12.94 -20.81
N ILE A 81 -3.35 -13.71 -19.87
CA ILE A 81 -4.80 -13.92 -19.81
C ILE A 81 -5.57 -12.60 -19.66
N VAL A 82 -5.11 -11.70 -18.79
CA VAL A 82 -5.73 -10.37 -18.63
C VAL A 82 -5.61 -9.54 -19.90
N ASP A 83 -4.47 -9.60 -20.56
CA ASP A 83 -4.25 -8.83 -21.80
C ASP A 83 -5.15 -9.34 -22.94
N ILE A 84 -5.31 -10.65 -23.08
CA ILE A 84 -6.23 -11.28 -24.06
C ILE A 84 -7.66 -10.89 -23.76
N ALA A 85 -8.12 -11.08 -22.52
CA ALA A 85 -9.48 -10.75 -22.13
C ALA A 85 -9.80 -9.26 -22.30
N ALA A 86 -8.82 -8.39 -22.07
CA ALA A 86 -8.97 -6.96 -22.30
C ALA A 86 -9.09 -6.63 -23.80
N GLU A 87 -8.31 -7.30 -24.65
CA GLU A 87 -8.37 -7.12 -26.10
C GLU A 87 -9.71 -7.57 -26.69
N GLU A 88 -10.24 -8.72 -26.25
CA GLU A 88 -11.57 -9.22 -26.63
C GLU A 88 -12.68 -8.21 -26.30
N GLU A 89 -12.57 -7.51 -25.17
CA GLU A 89 -13.50 -6.46 -24.74
C GLU A 89 -13.16 -5.07 -25.29
N SER A 90 -12.22 -4.99 -26.25
CA SER A 90 -11.75 -3.73 -26.85
C SER A 90 -11.25 -2.70 -25.82
N ILE A 91 -10.73 -3.17 -24.68
CA ILE A 91 -10.16 -2.34 -23.62
C ILE A 91 -8.73 -1.95 -24.01
N GLN A 92 -8.60 -0.78 -24.63
CA GLN A 92 -7.30 -0.22 -25.02
C GLN A 92 -6.74 0.69 -23.92
N VAL A 93 -5.44 0.56 -23.65
CA VAL A 93 -4.70 1.43 -22.73
C VAL A 93 -3.56 2.10 -23.49
N ASN A 94 -3.77 3.37 -23.85
CA ASN A 94 -2.75 4.21 -24.47
C ASN A 94 -2.06 5.11 -23.42
N GLU A 95 -0.99 5.79 -23.83
CA GLU A 95 -0.20 6.68 -22.96
C GLU A 95 -1.08 7.74 -22.28
N LYS A 96 -1.97 8.41 -23.01
CA LYS A 96 -2.89 9.40 -22.45
C LYS A 96 -3.77 8.83 -21.33
N ARG A 97 -4.20 7.57 -21.45
CA ARG A 97 -5.00 6.89 -20.42
C ARG A 97 -4.15 6.57 -19.19
N ILE A 98 -2.89 6.21 -19.38
CA ILE A 98 -1.93 6.01 -18.27
C ILE A 98 -1.70 7.33 -17.55
N GLU A 99 -1.43 8.41 -18.28
CA GLU A 99 -1.25 9.76 -17.73
C GLU A 99 -2.49 10.22 -16.94
N ALA A 100 -3.69 10.02 -17.49
CA ALA A 100 -4.94 10.36 -16.81
C ALA A 100 -5.14 9.55 -15.52
N GLU A 101 -4.77 8.26 -15.50
CA GLU A 101 -4.84 7.43 -14.30
C GLU A 101 -3.80 7.88 -13.26
N VAL A 102 -2.60 8.27 -13.67
CA VAL A 102 -1.57 8.85 -12.78
C VAL A 102 -2.08 10.16 -12.18
N GLN A 103 -2.62 11.06 -13.01
CA GLN A 103 -3.18 12.34 -12.57
C GLN A 103 -4.32 12.15 -11.57
N LYS A 104 -5.23 11.21 -11.84
CA LYS A 104 -6.31 10.84 -10.91
C LYS A 104 -5.78 10.34 -9.57
N ARG A 105 -4.68 9.58 -9.56
CA ARG A 105 -4.04 9.12 -8.31
C ARG A 105 -3.34 10.25 -7.57
N MET A 106 -2.72 11.19 -8.29
CA MET A 106 -2.15 12.41 -7.72
C MET A 106 -3.23 13.24 -7.01
N GLU A 107 -4.34 13.51 -7.70
CA GLU A 107 -5.50 14.21 -7.14
C GLU A 107 -6.08 13.50 -5.92
N GLY A 108 -6.20 12.16 -5.99
CA GLY A 108 -6.67 11.35 -4.88
C GLY A 108 -5.78 11.40 -3.63
N GLN A 109 -4.49 11.71 -3.79
CA GLN A 109 -3.55 11.92 -2.69
C GLN A 109 -3.39 13.40 -2.31
N GLY A 110 -4.04 14.33 -3.03
CA GLY A 110 -3.88 15.76 -2.84
C GLY A 110 -2.48 16.27 -3.23
N ILE A 111 -1.77 15.56 -4.10
CA ILE A 111 -0.43 15.93 -4.56
C ILE A 111 -0.56 16.61 -5.93
N THR A 112 -0.08 17.85 -6.04
CA THR A 112 -0.09 18.60 -7.30
C THR A 112 1.26 18.56 -8.04
N ASP A 113 2.36 18.34 -7.31
CA ASP A 113 3.71 18.26 -7.87
C ASP A 113 4.03 16.83 -8.36
N PRO A 114 4.26 16.62 -9.67
CA PRO A 114 4.60 15.31 -10.23
C PRO A 114 5.88 14.71 -9.64
N GLU A 115 6.89 15.51 -9.31
CA GLU A 115 8.16 14.99 -8.78
C GLU A 115 8.01 14.52 -7.34
N LEU A 116 7.22 15.25 -6.54
CA LEU A 116 6.81 14.80 -5.21
C LEU A 116 6.01 13.49 -5.29
N PHE A 117 5.12 13.35 -6.27
CA PHE A 117 4.35 12.12 -6.48
C PHE A 117 5.28 10.93 -6.79
N LYS A 118 6.19 11.07 -7.75
CA LYS A 118 7.17 10.03 -8.11
C LYS A 118 7.99 9.56 -6.91
N LYS A 119 8.48 10.51 -6.11
CA LYS A 119 9.23 10.21 -4.88
C LYS A 119 8.37 9.48 -3.86
N THR A 120 7.13 9.93 -3.65
CA THR A 120 6.18 9.35 -2.70
C THR A 120 5.86 7.90 -3.07
N VAL A 121 5.52 7.66 -4.34
CA VAL A 121 5.25 6.31 -4.89
C VAL A 121 6.48 5.42 -4.74
N SER A 122 7.65 5.90 -5.13
CA SER A 122 8.89 5.10 -5.05
C SER A 122 9.20 4.67 -3.62
N GLN A 123 8.99 5.57 -2.64
CA GLN A 123 9.16 5.26 -1.22
C GLN A 123 8.08 4.30 -0.69
N GLN A 124 6.82 4.51 -1.06
CA GLN A 124 5.70 3.69 -0.61
C GLN A 124 5.82 2.24 -1.08
N PHE A 125 6.21 2.03 -2.35
CA PHE A 125 6.33 0.69 -2.93
C PHE A 125 7.75 0.13 -2.82
N GLY A 126 8.76 0.93 -2.49
CA GLY A 126 10.15 0.50 -2.38
C GLY A 126 10.73 0.04 -3.71
N GLN A 127 10.34 0.69 -4.80
CA GLN A 127 10.76 0.38 -6.17
C GLN A 127 10.89 1.68 -6.99
N PRO A 128 11.65 1.67 -8.12
CA PRO A 128 11.67 2.81 -9.04
C PRO A 128 10.27 3.16 -9.56
N TYR A 129 10.03 4.45 -9.81
CA TYR A 129 8.75 4.94 -10.30
C TYR A 129 8.38 4.32 -11.66
N GLU A 130 9.36 4.10 -12.52
CA GLU A 130 9.20 3.53 -13.86
C GLU A 130 8.62 2.12 -13.77
N LEU A 131 9.11 1.31 -12.83
CA LEU A 131 8.61 -0.05 -12.60
C LEU A 131 7.16 -0.05 -12.11
N TRP A 132 6.79 0.95 -11.28
CA TRP A 132 5.40 1.14 -10.88
C TRP A 132 4.51 1.62 -12.03
N LEU A 133 5.03 2.50 -12.90
CA LEU A 133 4.29 3.03 -14.05
C LEU A 133 3.93 1.91 -15.04
N GLU A 134 4.83 0.95 -15.23
CA GLU A 134 4.59 -0.24 -16.06
C GLU A 134 3.47 -1.15 -15.53
N GLU A 135 3.05 -0.99 -14.28
CA GLU A 135 1.93 -1.74 -13.69
C GLU A 135 0.58 -1.08 -13.96
N ILE A 136 0.56 0.22 -14.27
CA ILE A 136 -0.67 0.98 -14.48
C ILE A 136 -1.55 0.37 -15.59
N PRO A 137 -1.02 -0.07 -16.75
CA PRO A 137 -1.85 -0.70 -17.78
C PRO A 137 -2.59 -1.94 -17.28
N TYR A 138 -1.89 -2.82 -16.54
CA TYR A 138 -2.49 -4.01 -15.97
C TYR A 138 -3.61 -3.65 -14.97
N GLN A 139 -3.38 -2.66 -14.11
CA GLN A 139 -4.38 -2.20 -13.14
C GLN A 139 -5.63 -1.60 -13.83
N ILE A 140 -5.44 -0.82 -14.90
CA ILE A 140 -6.54 -0.26 -15.69
C ILE A 140 -7.36 -1.40 -16.33
N LYS A 141 -6.70 -2.35 -17.00
CA LYS A 141 -7.38 -3.50 -17.64
C LYS A 141 -8.16 -4.33 -16.61
N LYS A 142 -7.52 -4.67 -15.49
CA LYS A 142 -8.16 -5.39 -14.38
C LYS A 142 -9.41 -4.66 -13.88
N GLY A 143 -9.32 -3.35 -13.64
CA GLY A 143 -10.47 -2.56 -13.17
C GLY A 143 -11.63 -2.52 -14.16
N GLN A 144 -11.34 -2.43 -15.46
CA GLN A 144 -12.36 -2.47 -16.51
C GLN A 144 -12.98 -3.86 -16.68
N LEU A 145 -12.19 -4.93 -16.60
CA LEU A 145 -12.70 -6.30 -16.63
C LEU A 145 -13.60 -6.60 -15.42
N LEU A 146 -13.25 -6.12 -14.22
CA LEU A 146 -14.11 -6.17 -13.03
C LEU A 146 -15.44 -5.42 -13.25
N GLN A 147 -15.41 -4.30 -13.97
CA GLN A 147 -16.61 -3.52 -14.24
C GLN A 147 -17.54 -4.17 -15.29
N ILE A 148 -16.98 -4.86 -16.29
CA ILE A 148 -17.74 -5.34 -17.45
C ILE A 148 -18.10 -6.82 -17.35
N LYS A 149 -17.16 -7.68 -16.92
CA LYS A 149 -17.31 -9.14 -16.91
C LYS A 149 -17.46 -9.75 -15.51
N ILE A 150 -16.82 -9.16 -14.50
CA ILE A 150 -16.52 -9.84 -13.23
C ILE A 150 -17.02 -9.00 -12.05
N THR A 151 -18.19 -8.36 -12.19
CA THR A 151 -18.69 -7.44 -11.17
C THR A 151 -19.00 -8.20 -9.87
N PRO A 152 -18.27 -7.93 -8.77
CA PRO A 152 -18.52 -8.62 -7.52
C PRO A 152 -19.81 -8.12 -6.89
N ALA A 153 -20.47 -9.00 -6.15
CA ALA A 153 -21.65 -8.63 -5.38
C ALA A 153 -21.28 -7.61 -4.29
N LEU A 154 -22.14 -6.61 -4.09
CA LEU A 154 -21.99 -5.67 -2.98
C LEU A 154 -22.00 -6.41 -1.64
N PRO A 155 -21.25 -5.94 -0.63
CA PRO A 155 -21.35 -6.46 0.73
C PRO A 155 -22.76 -6.26 1.28
N SER A 156 -23.34 -7.33 1.79
CA SER A 156 -24.62 -7.30 2.50
C SER A 156 -24.48 -6.63 3.87
N GLU A 157 -25.60 -6.14 4.41
CA GLU A 157 -25.62 -5.56 5.75
C GLU A 157 -25.16 -6.55 6.83
N GLN A 158 -25.47 -7.84 6.66
CA GLN A 158 -25.03 -8.89 7.59
C GLN A 158 -23.51 -9.07 7.58
N GLU A 159 -22.87 -8.99 6.41
CA GLU A 159 -21.40 -9.05 6.31
C GLU A 159 -20.74 -7.86 7.00
N VAL A 160 -21.31 -6.65 6.84
CA VAL A 160 -20.84 -5.43 7.49
C VAL A 160 -20.95 -5.53 9.01
N ILE A 161 -22.11 -5.94 9.54
CA ILE A 161 -22.34 -6.14 10.98
C ILE A 161 -21.40 -7.22 11.54
N SER A 162 -21.26 -8.34 10.82
CA SER A 162 -20.40 -9.45 11.22
C SER A 162 -18.94 -9.03 11.28
N TRP A 163 -18.47 -8.29 10.27
CA TRP A 163 -17.12 -7.75 10.25
C TRP A 163 -16.89 -6.79 11.41
N TYR A 164 -17.81 -5.85 11.65
CA TYR A 164 -17.71 -4.90 12.77
C TYR A 164 -17.61 -5.60 14.12
N ASN A 165 -18.50 -6.57 14.37
CA ASN A 165 -18.52 -7.31 15.64
C ASN A 165 -17.24 -8.10 15.88
N LYS A 166 -16.66 -8.70 14.83
CA LYS A 166 -15.38 -9.43 14.90
C LYS A 166 -14.16 -8.51 15.00
N ASN A 167 -14.28 -7.25 14.56
CA ASN A 167 -13.15 -6.33 14.40
C ASN A 167 -13.32 -5.01 15.17
N LYS A 168 -14.05 -5.00 16.30
CA LYS A 168 -14.29 -3.77 17.09
C LYS A 168 -13.00 -3.03 17.50
N ALA A 169 -11.91 -3.76 17.72
CA ALA A 169 -10.61 -3.16 18.01
C ALA A 169 -9.99 -2.41 16.82
N LYS A 170 -10.36 -2.75 15.58
CA LYS A 170 -9.82 -2.15 14.34
C LYS A 170 -10.54 -0.86 13.92
N VAL A 171 -11.76 -0.62 14.42
CA VAL A 171 -12.55 0.58 14.07
C VAL A 171 -12.18 1.82 14.89
N GLY A 172 -11.26 1.66 15.84
CA GLY A 172 -10.84 2.71 16.76
C GLY A 172 -11.88 3.02 17.84
N PHE A 173 -11.62 4.08 18.57
CA PHE A 173 -12.43 4.51 19.71
C PHE A 173 -12.83 5.98 19.57
N GLU A 174 -13.97 6.31 20.15
CA GLU A 174 -14.43 7.67 20.41
C GLU A 174 -14.26 8.01 21.89
N PHE A 175 -13.84 9.24 22.14
CA PHE A 175 -13.78 9.81 23.48
C PHE A 175 -14.91 10.82 23.68
N LYS A 176 -15.47 10.82 24.89
CA LYS A 176 -16.28 11.90 25.42
C LYS A 176 -15.58 12.41 26.67
N PHE A 177 -15.23 13.68 26.72
CA PHE A 177 -14.43 14.22 27.81
C PHE A 177 -14.76 15.69 28.08
N ARG A 178 -14.34 16.18 29.24
CA ARG A 178 -14.33 17.62 29.54
C ARG A 178 -12.90 18.13 29.50
N GLU A 179 -12.72 19.34 29.00
CA GLU A 179 -11.42 20.01 28.97
C GLU A 179 -11.43 21.32 29.76
N LEU A 180 -10.29 21.60 30.37
CA LEU A 180 -9.95 22.85 31.04
C LEU A 180 -8.63 23.33 30.45
N ILE A 181 -8.62 24.55 29.93
CA ILE A 181 -7.46 25.12 29.22
C ILE A 181 -7.16 26.50 29.78
N PHE A 182 -5.96 26.70 30.32
CA PHE A 182 -5.45 27.98 30.81
C PHE A 182 -4.22 28.42 30.02
N SER A 183 -4.21 29.65 29.50
CA SER A 183 -3.01 30.25 28.92
C SER A 183 -2.18 30.98 29.98
N PRO A 184 -0.85 30.92 29.91
CA PRO A 184 0.01 31.76 30.75
C PRO A 184 -0.15 33.23 30.39
N ALA A 185 -0.26 34.11 31.40
CA ALA A 185 -0.35 35.55 31.18
C ALA A 185 0.95 36.15 30.61
N ASN A 186 2.09 35.51 30.89
CA ASN A 186 3.41 35.87 30.40
C ASN A 186 4.35 34.64 30.44
N ASN A 187 5.58 34.78 29.92
CA ASN A 187 6.56 33.68 29.85
C ASN A 187 7.43 33.54 31.11
N SER A 188 7.01 34.07 32.27
CA SER A 188 7.80 33.95 33.51
C SER A 188 7.63 32.57 34.14
N ILE A 189 8.69 32.09 34.79
CA ILE A 189 8.69 30.83 35.54
C ILE A 189 7.66 30.88 36.69
N ASP A 190 7.46 32.04 37.30
CA ASP A 190 6.50 32.23 38.40
C ASP A 190 5.06 32.02 37.91
N GLU A 191 4.70 32.57 36.75
CA GLU A 191 3.37 32.38 36.14
C GLU A 191 3.14 30.92 35.74
N GLU A 192 4.14 30.28 35.15
CA GLU A 192 4.09 28.84 34.84
C GLU A 192 3.88 28.00 36.09
N THR A 193 4.62 28.28 37.17
CA THR A 193 4.51 27.58 38.46
C THR A 193 3.14 27.77 39.09
N LYS A 194 2.62 28.99 39.06
CA LYS A 194 1.29 29.33 39.58
C LYS A 194 0.18 28.58 38.87
N ILE A 195 0.16 28.59 37.53
CA ILE A 195 -0.84 27.85 36.75
C ILE A 195 -0.75 26.35 37.01
N PHE A 196 0.47 25.80 37.05
CA PHE A 196 0.68 24.39 37.31
C PHE A 196 0.16 23.97 38.70
N GLN A 197 0.44 24.75 39.74
CA GLN A 197 -0.08 24.50 41.09
C GLN A 197 -1.61 24.56 41.13
N GLU A 198 -2.20 25.58 40.53
CA GLU A 198 -3.65 25.74 40.49
C GLU A 198 -4.35 24.59 39.77
N LEU A 199 -3.83 24.17 38.61
CA LEU A 199 -4.39 23.03 37.89
C LEU A 199 -4.22 21.74 38.69
N ASN A 200 -3.11 21.53 39.40
CA ASN A 200 -2.96 20.37 40.28
C ASN A 200 -3.92 20.38 41.49
N GLU A 201 -4.23 21.54 42.04
CA GLU A 201 -5.26 21.67 43.06
C GLU A 201 -6.65 21.33 42.50
N ILE A 202 -6.99 21.87 41.32
CA ILE A 202 -8.23 21.57 40.62
C ILE A 202 -8.34 20.07 40.37
N ARG A 203 -7.28 19.46 39.83
CA ARG A 203 -7.18 18.02 39.58
C ARG A 203 -7.42 17.22 40.85
N SER A 204 -6.75 17.57 41.96
CA SER A 204 -6.88 16.89 43.25
C SER A 204 -8.29 16.95 43.81
N LYS A 205 -8.98 18.08 43.65
CA LYS A 205 -10.39 18.25 44.03
C LYS A 205 -11.31 17.45 43.09
N SER A 206 -11.09 17.52 41.78
CA SER A 206 -11.85 16.79 40.76
C SER A 206 -11.72 15.26 40.87
N MET A 207 -10.60 14.75 41.37
CA MET A 207 -10.43 13.31 41.63
C MET A 207 -11.28 12.82 42.82
N LYS A 208 -11.61 13.70 43.76
CA LYS A 208 -12.49 13.40 44.92
C LYS A 208 -13.97 13.58 44.56
N ASP A 209 -14.26 14.63 43.80
CA ASP A 209 -15.60 14.96 43.32
C ASP A 209 -15.57 15.30 41.81
N PRO A 210 -15.99 14.37 40.93
CA PRO A 210 -16.04 14.61 39.49
C PRO A 210 -16.93 15.79 39.09
N SER A 211 -17.96 16.14 39.88
CA SER A 211 -18.85 17.26 39.58
C SER A 211 -18.14 18.61 39.69
N PHE A 212 -17.11 18.68 40.54
CA PHE A 212 -16.24 19.86 40.67
C PHE A 212 -15.54 20.21 39.35
N PHE A 213 -15.11 19.21 38.57
CA PHE A 213 -14.46 19.46 37.28
C PHE A 213 -15.38 20.24 36.35
N LYS A 214 -16.65 19.82 36.23
CA LYS A 214 -17.66 20.50 35.41
C LYS A 214 -17.85 21.94 35.84
N LEU A 215 -17.94 22.20 37.15
CA LEU A 215 -18.10 23.54 37.69
C LEU A 215 -16.93 24.45 37.29
N VAL A 216 -15.70 24.00 37.51
CA VAL A 216 -14.49 24.77 37.18
C VAL A 216 -14.34 24.95 35.66
N ALA A 217 -14.67 23.92 34.88
CA ALA A 217 -14.64 23.99 33.42
C ALA A 217 -15.68 24.94 32.82
N SER A 218 -16.78 25.23 33.53
CA SER A 218 -17.71 26.31 33.16
C SER A 218 -17.23 27.71 33.57
N GLY A 219 -16.18 27.78 34.40
CA GLY A 219 -15.68 29.02 34.97
C GLY A 219 -15.03 29.96 33.95
N PRO A 220 -14.91 31.27 34.26
CA PRO A 220 -14.45 32.28 33.32
C PRO A 220 -13.00 32.08 32.87
N ARG A 221 -12.17 31.43 33.70
CA ARG A 221 -10.77 31.13 33.42
C ARG A 221 -10.56 30.04 32.37
N ASN A 222 -11.56 29.22 32.08
CA ASN A 222 -11.45 28.23 31.02
C ASN A 222 -11.48 28.90 29.64
N GLU A 223 -10.43 28.72 28.86
CA GLU A 223 -10.31 29.22 27.49
C GLU A 223 -10.76 28.20 26.43
N SER A 224 -11.25 27.03 26.86
CA SER A 224 -11.88 26.08 25.96
C SER A 224 -13.06 26.70 25.22
N ARG A 225 -13.17 26.40 23.91
CA ARG A 225 -14.37 26.71 23.11
C ARG A 225 -15.63 26.02 23.65
N HIS A 226 -15.46 24.97 24.45
CA HIS A 226 -16.54 24.20 25.08
C HIS A 226 -16.89 24.68 26.49
N LYS A 227 -16.29 25.78 26.98
CA LYS A 227 -16.55 26.36 28.33
C LYS A 227 -18.05 26.45 28.66
N ALA A 228 -18.86 26.98 27.73
CA ALA A 228 -20.30 27.18 27.97
C ALA A 228 -21.04 25.88 28.33
N ASN A 229 -20.53 24.73 27.90
CA ASN A 229 -21.06 23.39 28.20
C ASN A 229 -20.26 22.67 29.30
N GLY A 230 -19.55 23.42 30.14
CA GLY A 230 -18.66 22.90 31.18
C GLY A 230 -17.47 22.15 30.61
N GLY A 231 -16.89 22.67 29.53
CA GLY A 231 -15.75 22.08 28.83
C GLY A 231 -16.08 20.80 28.05
N LEU A 232 -17.35 20.44 27.87
CA LEU A 232 -17.73 19.16 27.30
C LEU A 232 -17.43 19.07 25.79
N VAL A 233 -16.55 18.13 25.45
CA VAL A 233 -16.35 17.59 24.10
C VAL A 233 -17.20 16.31 24.01
N ASN A 234 -18.19 16.32 23.10
CA ASN A 234 -19.02 15.14 22.86
C ASN A 234 -18.21 14.05 22.13
N TRP A 235 -18.81 12.89 21.91
CA TRP A 235 -18.16 11.76 21.24
C TRP A 235 -17.42 12.19 19.97
N ILE A 236 -16.09 12.09 20.01
CA ILE A 236 -15.20 12.41 18.91
C ILE A 236 -14.27 11.23 18.62
N PRO A 237 -14.14 10.79 17.36
CA PRO A 237 -13.19 9.75 16.98
C PRO A 237 -11.75 10.16 17.27
N THR A 238 -10.95 9.21 17.77
CA THR A 238 -9.54 9.46 18.12
C THR A 238 -8.73 10.03 16.95
N PHE A 239 -8.99 9.59 15.71
CA PHE A 239 -8.26 10.07 14.53
C PHE A 239 -8.56 11.55 14.22
N GLU A 240 -9.81 11.98 14.39
CA GLU A 240 -10.22 13.37 14.16
C GLU A 240 -9.64 14.27 15.24
N LEU A 241 -9.65 13.78 16.48
CA LEU A 241 -8.99 14.46 17.59
C LEU A 241 -7.49 14.56 17.35
N TYR A 242 -6.81 13.51 16.90
CA TYR A 242 -5.37 13.54 16.63
C TYR A 242 -5.00 14.55 15.53
N LYS A 243 -5.86 14.73 14.52
CA LYS A 243 -5.67 15.72 13.45
C LYS A 243 -5.68 17.17 13.97
N SER A 244 -6.48 17.44 15.02
CA SER A 244 -6.71 18.80 15.53
C SER A 244 -5.97 19.10 16.84
N GLN A 245 -5.77 18.10 17.69
CA GLN A 245 -5.19 18.16 19.04
C GLN A 245 -4.41 16.86 19.35
N PRO A 246 -3.27 16.61 18.69
CA PRO A 246 -2.50 15.36 18.84
C PRO A 246 -2.05 15.08 20.29
N THR A 247 -1.73 16.10 21.06
CA THR A 247 -1.30 15.97 22.46
C THR A 247 -2.47 15.57 23.34
N THR A 248 -3.64 16.21 23.19
CA THR A 248 -4.86 15.83 23.90
C THR A 248 -5.26 14.38 23.58
N ALA A 249 -5.20 13.98 22.30
CA ALA A 249 -5.46 12.60 21.90
C ALA A 249 -4.51 11.61 22.58
N SER A 250 -3.22 11.93 22.65
CA SER A 250 -2.20 11.10 23.29
C SER A 250 -2.43 10.96 24.80
N VAL A 251 -2.83 12.06 25.46
CA VAL A 251 -3.17 12.05 26.89
C VAL A 251 -4.43 11.23 27.16
N LEU A 252 -5.50 11.41 26.38
CA LEU A 252 -6.75 10.65 26.54
C LEU A 252 -6.54 9.15 26.37
N ALA A 253 -5.63 8.72 25.49
CA ALA A 253 -5.29 7.31 25.31
C ALA A 253 -4.69 6.66 26.57
N GLN A 254 -4.13 7.47 27.49
CA GLN A 254 -3.50 7.00 28.73
C GLN A 254 -4.43 7.13 29.95
N VAL A 255 -5.51 7.91 29.86
CA VAL A 255 -6.39 8.22 30.98
C VAL A 255 -7.62 7.32 30.95
N GLN A 256 -7.86 6.62 32.06
CA GLN A 256 -9.03 5.75 32.19
C GLN A 256 -10.33 6.56 32.26
N GLN A 257 -11.43 5.95 31.82
CA GLN A 257 -12.76 6.53 31.98
C GLN A 257 -13.05 6.87 33.45
N GLY A 258 -13.66 8.03 33.69
CA GLY A 258 -13.99 8.55 35.01
C GLY A 258 -12.78 9.14 35.75
N LYS A 259 -11.64 9.32 35.10
CA LYS A 259 -10.42 9.90 35.69
C LYS A 259 -10.05 11.22 35.02
N VAL A 260 -9.26 11.99 35.76
CA VAL A 260 -8.68 13.26 35.33
C VAL A 260 -7.22 13.02 34.94
N SER A 261 -6.78 13.60 33.84
CA SER A 261 -5.38 13.54 33.39
C SER A 261 -4.42 14.20 34.39
N GLU A 262 -3.14 13.96 34.22
CA GLU A 262 -2.12 14.89 34.73
C GLU A 262 -2.22 16.23 33.98
N VAL A 263 -1.59 17.27 34.54
CA VAL A 263 -1.46 18.57 33.86
C VAL A 263 -0.49 18.41 32.69
N PHE A 264 -0.90 18.84 31.50
CA PHE A 264 -0.08 18.78 30.29
C PHE A 264 -0.13 20.10 29.53
N ARG A 265 0.74 20.27 28.52
CA ARG A 265 0.67 21.42 27.60
C ARG A 265 0.20 20.97 26.22
N ASP A 266 -0.69 21.74 25.60
CA ASP A 266 -1.10 21.49 24.21
C ASP A 266 -0.07 22.02 23.18
N GLU A 267 -0.38 21.89 21.89
CA GLU A 267 0.49 22.33 20.79
C GLU A 267 0.73 23.85 20.81
N ARG A 268 -0.15 24.60 21.50
CA ARG A 268 -0.08 26.05 21.66
C ARG A 268 0.58 26.45 22.98
N LYS A 269 1.18 25.50 23.70
CA LYS A 269 1.83 25.68 25.01
C LYS A 269 0.88 26.14 26.12
N ARG A 270 -0.43 25.95 25.95
CA ARG A 270 -1.42 26.23 26.99
C ARG A 270 -1.50 25.05 27.94
N TYR A 271 -1.79 25.30 29.20
CA TYR A 271 -1.90 24.25 30.20
C TYR A 271 -3.31 23.66 30.18
N CYS A 272 -3.35 22.34 30.16
CA CYS A 272 -4.58 21.58 29.94
C CYS A 272 -4.78 20.53 31.04
N LEU A 273 -6.05 20.29 31.33
CA LEU A 273 -6.56 19.19 32.13
C LEU A 273 -7.75 18.59 31.41
N VAL A 274 -7.84 17.25 31.36
CA VAL A 274 -9.00 16.57 30.79
C VAL A 274 -9.62 15.60 31.79
N PHE A 275 -10.94 15.51 31.79
CA PHE A 275 -11.71 14.50 32.52
C PHE A 275 -12.44 13.59 31.52
N VAL A 276 -12.12 12.30 31.53
CA VAL A 276 -12.69 11.34 30.56
C VAL A 276 -14.08 10.91 31.04
N GLU A 277 -15.14 11.36 30.38
CA GLU A 277 -16.51 10.92 30.71
C GLU A 277 -16.82 9.53 30.14
N GLY A 278 -16.28 9.21 28.96
CA GLY A 278 -16.61 7.98 28.25
C GLY A 278 -15.60 7.61 27.19
N VAL A 279 -15.41 6.31 27.02
CA VAL A 279 -14.68 5.70 25.90
C VAL A 279 -15.57 4.63 25.30
N ARG A 280 -15.74 4.63 23.97
CA ARG A 280 -16.49 3.58 23.28
C ARG A 280 -15.84 3.22 21.95
N PRO A 281 -16.02 2.00 21.43
CA PRO A 281 -15.69 1.71 20.04
C PRO A 281 -16.47 2.65 19.13
N THR A 282 -15.84 3.12 18.04
CA THR A 282 -16.51 3.96 17.04
C THR A 282 -17.78 3.25 16.58
N PRO A 283 -18.97 3.88 16.65
CA PRO A 283 -20.23 3.22 16.30
C PRO A 283 -20.24 2.72 14.85
N LEU A 284 -20.96 1.63 14.61
CA LEU A 284 -21.06 1.03 13.28
C LEU A 284 -21.44 2.07 12.21
N ASP A 285 -22.42 2.93 12.49
CA ASP A 285 -22.90 3.93 11.53
C ASP A 285 -21.81 4.88 11.05
N ALA A 286 -20.89 5.26 11.94
CA ALA A 286 -19.78 6.15 11.61
C ALA A 286 -18.73 5.47 10.71
N VAL A 287 -18.55 4.16 10.84
CA VAL A 287 -17.55 3.39 10.06
C VAL A 287 -18.15 2.54 8.94
N ARG A 288 -19.48 2.53 8.79
CA ARG A 288 -20.22 1.63 7.89
C ARG A 288 -19.70 1.68 6.45
N LYS A 289 -19.57 2.89 5.88
CA LYS A 289 -19.09 3.09 4.50
C LYS A 289 -17.64 2.62 4.33
N GLY A 290 -16.80 2.82 5.34
CA GLY A 290 -15.41 2.34 5.34
C GLY A 290 -15.34 0.82 5.33
N ILE A 291 -16.17 0.16 6.14
CA ILE A 291 -16.28 -1.31 6.18
C ILE A 291 -16.83 -1.85 4.85
N GLN A 292 -17.86 -1.23 4.29
CA GLN A 292 -18.40 -1.59 2.98
C GLN A 292 -17.33 -1.50 1.90
N GLY A 293 -16.57 -0.41 1.83
CA GLY A 293 -15.48 -0.26 0.87
C GLY A 293 -14.37 -1.30 1.06
N LEU A 294 -14.00 -1.61 2.30
CA LEU A 294 -13.04 -2.67 2.62
C LEU A 294 -13.52 -4.03 2.12
N LEU A 295 -14.73 -4.44 2.51
CA LEU A 295 -15.31 -5.73 2.13
C LEU A 295 -15.51 -5.85 0.63
N TYR A 296 -15.91 -4.76 -0.03
CA TYR A 296 -16.08 -4.74 -1.48
C TYR A 296 -14.74 -4.98 -2.19
N ARG A 297 -13.65 -4.33 -1.75
CA ARG A 297 -12.31 -4.55 -2.30
C ARG A 297 -11.82 -5.98 -2.08
N ASP A 298 -12.11 -6.57 -0.92
CA ASP A 298 -11.77 -7.97 -0.64
C ASP A 298 -12.53 -8.91 -1.59
N LYS A 299 -13.81 -8.61 -1.88
CA LYS A 299 -14.60 -9.34 -2.89
C LYS A 299 -14.08 -9.14 -4.31
N GLU A 300 -13.74 -7.92 -4.72
CA GLU A 300 -13.11 -7.65 -6.03
C GLU A 300 -11.88 -8.51 -6.24
N GLN A 301 -11.01 -8.60 -5.23
CA GLN A 301 -9.81 -9.42 -5.32
C GLN A 301 -10.14 -10.91 -5.44
N ALA A 302 -11.05 -11.43 -4.60
CA ALA A 302 -11.43 -12.83 -4.61
C ALA A 302 -12.12 -13.25 -5.93
N THR A 303 -13.08 -12.45 -6.41
CA THR A 303 -13.81 -12.72 -7.66
C THR A 303 -12.88 -12.63 -8.86
N PHE A 304 -11.93 -11.68 -8.88
CA PHE A 304 -10.92 -11.61 -9.94
C PHE A 304 -9.99 -12.83 -9.95
N GLU A 305 -9.54 -13.29 -8.78
CA GLU A 305 -8.72 -14.50 -8.67
C GLU A 305 -9.45 -15.76 -9.15
N GLU A 306 -10.72 -15.90 -8.78
CA GLU A 306 -11.57 -16.99 -9.26
C GLU A 306 -11.75 -16.94 -10.79
N TRP A 307 -12.01 -15.75 -11.33
CA TRP A 307 -12.11 -15.54 -12.77
C TRP A 307 -10.81 -15.91 -13.50
N LEU A 308 -9.65 -15.54 -12.97
CA LEU A 308 -8.35 -15.92 -13.55
C LEU A 308 -8.18 -17.44 -13.56
N VAL A 309 -8.50 -18.12 -12.45
CA VAL A 309 -8.41 -19.58 -12.36
C VAL A 309 -9.33 -20.26 -13.36
N ASN A 310 -10.55 -19.77 -13.53
CA ASN A 310 -11.52 -20.34 -14.47
C ASN A 310 -11.12 -20.07 -15.92
N THR A 311 -10.68 -18.86 -16.23
CA THR A 311 -10.21 -18.49 -17.57
C THR A 311 -8.98 -19.30 -17.97
N ARG A 312 -8.03 -19.49 -17.05
CA ARG A 312 -6.84 -20.32 -17.27
C ARG A 312 -7.18 -21.76 -17.68
N LYS A 313 -8.29 -22.33 -17.22
CA LYS A 313 -8.73 -23.69 -17.60
C LYS A 313 -9.28 -23.77 -19.01
N THR A 314 -9.82 -22.66 -19.53
CA THR A 314 -10.44 -22.60 -20.86
C THR A 314 -9.51 -22.00 -21.92
N THR A 315 -8.50 -21.23 -21.51
CA THR A 315 -7.49 -20.68 -22.41
C THR A 315 -6.50 -21.76 -22.83
N THR A 316 -6.26 -21.87 -24.14
CA THR A 316 -5.20 -22.73 -24.68
C THR A 316 -3.84 -22.25 -24.20
N ILE A 317 -3.12 -23.06 -23.42
CA ILE A 317 -1.80 -22.75 -22.89
C ILE A 317 -0.84 -23.89 -23.26
N THR A 318 0.21 -23.57 -23.99
CA THR A 318 1.28 -24.51 -24.35
C THR A 318 2.57 -24.03 -23.71
N ILE A 319 3.21 -24.88 -22.91
CA ILE A 319 4.46 -24.57 -22.21
C ILE A 319 5.61 -25.31 -22.90
N PHE A 320 6.72 -24.60 -23.15
CA PHE A 320 7.96 -25.14 -23.70
C PHE A 320 9.10 -25.10 -22.68
N ASP A 321 8.96 -24.34 -21.59
CA ASP A 321 9.97 -24.23 -20.54
C ASP A 321 10.25 -25.57 -19.84
N PRO A 322 11.47 -26.14 -19.95
CA PRO A 322 11.76 -27.48 -19.45
C PRO A 322 11.72 -27.59 -17.93
N ILE A 323 12.03 -26.50 -17.21
CA ILE A 323 12.01 -26.46 -15.74
C ILE A 323 10.56 -26.61 -15.28
N TYR A 324 9.65 -25.81 -15.85
CA TYR A 324 8.24 -25.83 -15.54
C TYR A 324 7.60 -27.17 -15.90
N LEU A 325 7.90 -27.71 -17.10
CA LEU A 325 7.38 -29.01 -17.55
C LEU A 325 7.77 -30.13 -16.58
N LYS A 326 9.04 -30.20 -16.19
CA LYS A 326 9.55 -31.19 -15.23
C LYS A 326 8.91 -31.05 -13.85
N GLU A 327 8.76 -29.82 -13.36
CA GLU A 327 8.19 -29.56 -12.05
C GLU A 327 6.70 -29.92 -11.96
N HIS A 328 5.95 -29.70 -13.04
CA HIS A 328 4.51 -29.95 -13.10
C HIS A 328 4.13 -31.29 -13.73
N ASN A 329 5.10 -32.13 -14.07
CA ASN A 329 4.93 -33.42 -14.77
C ASN A 329 4.08 -33.27 -16.06
N ILE A 330 4.36 -32.24 -16.84
CA ILE A 330 3.69 -31.98 -18.12
C ILE A 330 4.54 -32.60 -19.24
N VAL A 331 3.90 -33.35 -20.14
CA VAL A 331 4.58 -33.95 -21.31
C VAL A 331 5.02 -32.85 -22.27
N ASN A 332 6.29 -32.88 -22.69
CA ASN A 332 6.84 -31.89 -23.60
C ASN A 332 6.17 -31.98 -24.98
N PRO A 333 5.55 -30.91 -25.50
CA PRO A 333 4.97 -30.89 -26.84
C PRO A 333 5.98 -31.20 -27.96
N GLU A 334 7.26 -30.84 -27.78
CA GLU A 334 8.31 -31.08 -28.77
C GLU A 334 8.79 -32.53 -28.82
N GLU A 335 8.65 -33.30 -27.73
CA GLU A 335 9.01 -34.72 -27.72
C GLU A 335 8.07 -35.56 -28.60
N LYS A 336 6.82 -35.13 -28.79
CA LYS A 336 5.88 -35.81 -29.70
C LYS A 336 6.27 -35.68 -31.17
N TYR A 337 6.85 -34.55 -31.59
CA TYR A 337 7.22 -34.32 -32.99
C TYR A 337 8.49 -35.04 -33.42
N ASN A 338 9.34 -35.49 -32.48
CA ASN A 338 10.58 -36.21 -32.77
C ASN A 338 10.42 -37.75 -32.68
N GLN A 339 9.20 -38.25 -32.46
CA GLN A 339 8.90 -39.69 -32.36
C GLN A 339 8.03 -40.23 -33.51
N ASP A 340 7.57 -39.36 -34.40
CA ASP A 340 6.95 -39.69 -35.70
C ASP A 340 7.94 -39.40 -36.83
#